data_AF-E2PWV8-F1
#
_entry.id   AF-E2PWV8-F1
#
_cell.length_a   1.000
_cell.length_b   1.000
_cell.length_c   1.000
_cell.angle_alpha   90.00
_cell.angle_beta   90.00
_cell.angle_gamma   90.00
#
_symmetry.space_group_name_H-M   'P 1'
#
loop_
_entity.id
_entity.type
_entity.pdbx_description
1 polymer ?
#
loop_
_entity_poly.entity_id
_entity_poly.type
_entity_poly.pdbx_seq_one_letter_code
_entity_poly.pdbx_strand_id
1 'polypeptide(L)'
;MVIGRGRRQIHRARPRARTAGAEQTDETDERRSGTPVTAWTEPGPGPDPVRTRWEAPMRLALAEAERAALSGDVPVGAVVLAADGTRLATGHNERELTGDPTAHAEVLAIRRAARRIGGWRLSDCTLVVTLEPCTMCAGAITQSRVGRVVYGARDEKAGAVGSLWDVVRDRRLNHRPEVIIGVLEPECARLMTDFFRHR
;
A
#
# COMPACT_ATOMS: atom_id res chain seq x y z
N MET A 1 2.01 -41.52 -10.70
CA MET A 1 1.65 -41.76 -12.11
C MET A 1 2.53 -40.87 -12.99
N VAL A 2 3.03 -41.44 -14.09
CA VAL A 2 4.24 -41.06 -14.82
C VAL A 2 4.16 -39.70 -15.54
N ILE A 3 5.33 -39.08 -15.62
CA ILE A 3 5.70 -37.79 -16.23
C ILE A 3 5.55 -37.84 -17.75
N GLY A 4 4.84 -36.87 -18.36
CA GLY A 4 4.76 -36.69 -19.81
C GLY A 4 5.45 -35.40 -20.26
N ARG A 5 6.73 -35.49 -20.66
CA ARG A 5 7.50 -34.40 -21.28
C ARG A 5 7.15 -34.30 -22.77
N GLY A 6 6.42 -33.25 -23.17
CA GLY A 6 6.21 -32.86 -24.57
C GLY A 6 7.31 -31.91 -25.07
N ARG A 7 7.97 -32.29 -26.17
CA ARG A 7 9.18 -31.67 -26.74
C ARG A 7 8.90 -30.30 -27.37
N ARG A 8 9.86 -29.39 -27.18
CA ARG A 8 9.98 -28.07 -27.84
C ARG A 8 10.30 -28.25 -29.33
N GLN A 9 9.62 -27.50 -30.20
CA GLN A 9 10.11 -27.20 -31.54
C GLN A 9 10.49 -25.73 -31.63
N ILE A 10 11.75 -25.52 -31.96
CA ILE A 10 12.47 -24.27 -32.15
C ILE A 10 12.53 -24.03 -33.65
N HIS A 11 11.77 -23.05 -34.17
CA HIS A 11 11.97 -22.57 -35.54
C HIS A 11 12.94 -21.38 -35.52
N ARG A 12 14.07 -21.58 -36.20
CA ARG A 12 15.13 -20.60 -36.45
C ARG A 12 14.66 -19.52 -37.43
N ALA A 13 15.09 -18.29 -37.15
CA ALA A 13 14.95 -17.11 -37.99
C ALA A 13 15.69 -17.21 -39.33
N ARG A 14 15.24 -16.42 -40.32
CA ARG A 14 16.08 -15.95 -41.44
C ARG A 14 15.86 -14.45 -41.70
N PRO A 15 16.91 -13.68 -42.06
CA PRO A 15 16.88 -12.23 -42.04
C PRO A 15 16.97 -11.56 -43.44
N ARG A 16 16.74 -10.24 -43.41
CA ARG A 16 17.19 -9.16 -44.33
C ARG A 16 16.54 -9.03 -45.71
N ALA A 17 16.06 -7.82 -45.99
CA ALA A 17 16.63 -6.98 -47.04
C ALA A 17 16.40 -5.48 -46.71
N ARG A 18 17.50 -4.72 -46.65
CA ARG A 18 17.50 -3.26 -46.79
C ARG A 18 17.55 -2.96 -48.29
N THR A 19 16.74 -2.01 -48.75
CA THR A 19 16.99 -1.29 -50.00
C THR A 19 17.16 0.18 -49.68
N ALA A 20 18.20 0.76 -50.26
CA ALA A 20 18.60 2.14 -50.16
C ALA A 20 18.00 2.95 -51.33
N GLY A 21 17.88 4.27 -51.12
CA GLY A 21 17.99 5.27 -52.18
C GLY A 21 16.69 5.96 -52.56
N ALA A 22 16.55 7.22 -52.19
CA ALA A 22 16.51 8.33 -53.15
C ALA A 22 16.53 9.68 -52.41
N GLU A 23 17.33 10.59 -52.94
CA GLU A 23 17.60 11.96 -52.52
C GLU A 23 16.43 12.94 -52.76
N GLN A 24 16.64 14.17 -52.26
CA GLN A 24 16.04 15.45 -52.67
C GLN A 24 14.64 15.76 -52.10
N THR A 25 14.33 16.95 -51.56
CA THR A 25 14.94 18.29 -51.68
C THR A 25 14.75 19.07 -50.38
N ASP A 26 15.66 20.02 -50.17
CA ASP A 26 15.63 21.09 -49.18
C ASP A 26 14.46 22.04 -49.53
N GLU A 27 13.36 21.96 -48.78
CA GLU A 27 12.20 22.83 -48.92
C GLU A 27 12.08 23.65 -47.63
N THR A 28 12.38 24.95 -47.75
CA THR A 28 12.40 25.93 -46.67
C THR A 28 11.02 26.08 -46.01
N ASP A 29 10.86 25.53 -44.80
CA ASP A 29 9.68 25.69 -43.94
C ASP A 29 9.62 27.09 -43.32
N GLU A 30 9.29 28.08 -44.14
CA GLU A 30 8.83 29.40 -43.69
C GLU A 30 7.30 29.46 -43.79
N ARG A 31 6.60 29.00 -42.73
CA ARG A 31 5.39 29.64 -42.15
C ARG A 31 4.75 28.74 -41.08
N ARG A 32 5.27 28.83 -39.85
CA ARG A 32 4.47 28.61 -38.62
C ARG A 32 4.48 29.86 -37.77
N SER A 33 3.81 30.93 -38.23
CA SER A 33 3.36 32.01 -37.37
C SER A 33 2.14 31.54 -36.57
N GLY A 34 2.36 30.57 -35.68
CA GLY A 34 1.40 30.23 -34.64
C GLY A 34 1.73 31.05 -33.40
N THR A 35 0.73 31.71 -32.81
CA THR A 35 0.83 32.30 -31.47
C THR A 35 1.48 31.28 -30.53
N PRO A 36 2.51 31.65 -29.74
CA PRO A 36 3.15 30.70 -28.85
C PRO A 36 2.08 30.16 -27.89
N VAL A 37 1.85 28.84 -27.93
CA VAL A 37 1.10 28.16 -26.88
C VAL A 37 1.86 28.44 -25.59
N THR A 38 1.28 29.23 -24.71
CA THR A 38 1.86 29.48 -23.39
C THR A 38 2.07 28.12 -22.73
N ALA A 39 3.32 27.83 -22.37
CA ALA A 39 3.66 26.57 -21.71
C ALA A 39 2.75 26.37 -20.50
N TRP A 40 2.16 25.18 -20.38
CA TRP A 40 1.45 24.78 -19.17
C TRP A 40 2.48 24.75 -18.03
N THR A 41 2.45 25.75 -17.17
CA THR A 41 3.22 25.73 -15.94
C THR A 41 2.52 24.77 -14.98
N GLU A 42 3.15 23.64 -14.65
CA GLU A 42 2.61 22.76 -13.62
C GLU A 42 2.50 23.56 -12.32
N PRO A 43 1.31 23.64 -11.69
CA PRO A 43 1.20 24.21 -10.36
C PRO A 43 2.13 23.40 -9.45
N GLY A 44 2.94 24.10 -8.65
CA GLY A 44 3.77 23.46 -7.62
C GLY A 44 2.91 22.52 -6.75
N PRO A 45 3.50 21.46 -6.17
CA PRO A 45 2.71 20.39 -5.60
C PRO A 45 1.84 20.93 -4.46
N GLY A 46 0.56 21.11 -4.76
CA GLY A 46 -0.46 21.35 -3.75
C GLY A 46 -0.59 20.11 -2.84
N PRO A 47 -1.42 20.20 -1.79
CA PRO A 47 -1.68 19.04 -0.94
C PRO A 47 -2.15 17.85 -1.79
N ASP A 48 -1.61 16.66 -1.53
CA ASP A 48 -2.02 15.42 -2.22
C ASP A 48 -3.52 15.19 -1.95
N PRO A 49 -4.37 15.27 -3.00
CA PRO A 49 -5.82 15.24 -2.83
C PRO A 49 -6.35 13.91 -2.28
N VAL A 50 -5.54 12.85 -2.29
CA VAL A 50 -5.88 11.53 -1.78
C VAL A 50 -5.31 11.32 -0.37
N ARG A 51 -4.04 11.71 -0.15
CA ARG A 51 -3.28 11.35 1.06
C ARG A 51 -3.40 12.35 2.20
N THR A 52 -3.48 13.65 1.92
CA THR A 52 -3.37 14.69 2.95
C THR A 52 -4.41 14.53 4.08
N ARG A 53 -5.64 14.09 3.76
CA ARG A 53 -6.70 13.85 4.77
C ARG A 53 -6.37 12.74 5.77
N TRP A 54 -5.42 11.86 5.46
CA TRP A 54 -5.07 10.71 6.30
C TRP A 54 -3.82 10.94 7.15
N GLU A 55 -3.12 12.06 6.98
CA GLU A 55 -1.91 12.31 7.75
C GLU A 55 -2.18 12.43 9.25
N ALA A 56 -3.23 13.11 9.67
CA ALA A 56 -3.57 13.23 11.09
C ALA A 56 -3.91 11.87 11.73
N PRO A 57 -4.75 11.01 11.13
CA PRO A 57 -4.90 9.62 11.54
C PRO A 57 -3.60 8.81 11.54
N MET A 58 -2.72 9.00 10.55
CA MET A 58 -1.44 8.29 10.49
C MET A 58 -0.51 8.72 11.63
N ARG A 59 -0.51 10.00 12.03
CA ARG A 59 0.23 10.47 13.22
C ARG A 59 -0.28 9.82 14.51
N LEU A 60 -1.58 9.52 14.61
CA LEU A 60 -2.10 8.73 15.73
C LEU A 60 -1.60 7.28 15.69
N ALA A 61 -1.49 6.68 14.50
CA ALA A 61 -0.92 5.34 14.34
C ALA A 61 0.58 5.31 14.66
N LEU A 62 1.34 6.35 14.28
CA LEU A 62 2.75 6.51 14.65
C LEU A 62 2.94 6.58 16.17
N ALA A 63 2.08 7.34 16.88
CA ALA A 63 2.14 7.40 18.35
C ALA A 63 1.86 6.05 19.03
N GLU A 64 1.04 5.19 18.42
CA GLU A 64 0.84 3.81 18.90
C GLU A 64 2.05 2.93 18.57
N ALA A 65 2.66 3.10 17.39
CA ALA A 65 3.87 2.36 17.01
C ALA A 65 5.04 2.63 17.96
N GLU A 66 5.19 3.86 18.46
CA GLU A 66 6.17 4.22 19.50
C GLU A 66 5.93 3.44 20.82
N ARG A 67 4.68 3.10 21.15
CA ARG A 67 4.35 2.31 22.34
C ARG A 67 4.78 0.85 22.21
N ALA A 68 4.64 0.24 21.03
CA ALA A 68 5.15 -1.12 20.77
C ALA A 68 6.65 -1.21 21.02
N ALA A 69 7.43 -0.19 20.67
CA ALA A 69 8.86 -0.19 20.91
C ALA A 69 9.23 -0.33 22.40
N LEU A 70 8.36 0.13 23.32
CA LEU A 70 8.59 0.07 24.77
C LEU A 70 8.60 -1.37 25.33
N SER A 71 7.89 -2.30 24.68
CA SER A 71 7.91 -3.73 25.01
C SER A 71 8.94 -4.53 24.19
N GLY A 72 9.73 -3.86 23.34
CA GLY A 72 10.61 -4.51 22.38
C GLY A 72 9.86 -5.15 21.20
N ASP A 73 8.59 -4.82 21.02
CA ASP A 73 7.82 -5.21 19.84
C ASP A 73 8.23 -4.39 18.61
N VAL A 74 8.05 -4.96 17.43
CA VAL A 74 8.26 -4.25 16.15
C VAL A 74 7.32 -3.04 16.12
N PRO A 75 7.80 -1.81 15.85
CA PRO A 75 7.03 -0.57 16.01
C PRO A 75 6.02 -0.38 14.88
N VAL A 76 4.91 -1.11 14.96
CA VAL A 76 3.75 -0.94 14.08
C VAL A 76 2.57 -0.51 14.93
N GLY A 77 1.87 0.52 14.46
CA GLY A 77 0.67 1.05 15.10
C GLY A 77 -0.46 1.18 14.11
N ALA A 78 -1.68 1.10 14.61
CA ALA A 78 -2.90 1.10 13.83
C ALA A 78 -4.04 1.82 14.55
N VAL A 79 -4.94 2.41 13.76
CA VAL A 79 -6.14 3.11 14.22
C VAL A 79 -7.32 2.68 13.34
N VAL A 80 -8.47 2.43 13.95
CA VAL A 80 -9.73 2.22 13.21
C VAL A 80 -10.64 3.43 13.44
N LEU A 81 -11.10 4.02 12.33
CA LEU A 81 -12.01 5.15 12.31
C LEU A 81 -13.39 4.71 11.81
N ALA A 82 -14.44 5.31 12.35
CA ALA A 82 -15.79 5.25 11.81
C ALA A 82 -15.92 6.15 10.56
N ALA A 83 -17.09 6.07 9.90
CA ALA A 83 -17.38 6.81 8.66
C ALA A 83 -17.26 8.34 8.82
N ASP A 84 -17.59 8.86 9.99
CA ASP A 84 -17.51 10.28 10.36
C ASP A 84 -16.10 10.73 10.78
N GLY A 85 -15.11 9.83 10.73
CA GLY A 85 -13.75 10.08 11.20
C GLY A 85 -13.55 9.86 12.72
N THR A 86 -14.60 9.49 13.46
CA THR A 86 -14.49 9.18 14.89
C THR A 86 -13.56 8.00 15.11
N ARG A 87 -12.57 8.16 15.98
CA ARG A 87 -11.66 7.07 16.36
C ARG A 87 -12.40 6.02 17.21
N LEU A 88 -12.55 4.82 16.65
CA LEU A 88 -13.16 3.68 17.34
C LEU A 88 -12.15 2.98 18.24
N ALA A 89 -10.98 2.63 17.71
CA ALA A 89 -9.96 1.89 18.44
C ALA A 89 -8.55 2.18 17.94
N THR A 90 -7.57 1.85 18.78
CA THR A 90 -6.15 1.83 18.44
C THR A 90 -5.54 0.47 18.77
N GLY A 91 -4.41 0.17 18.13
CA GLY A 91 -3.59 -1.00 18.40
C GLY A 91 -2.15 -0.74 18.01
N HIS A 92 -1.24 -1.44 18.66
CA HIS A 92 0.16 -1.56 18.26
C HIS A 92 0.56 -3.02 18.39
N ASN A 93 1.70 -3.42 17.85
CA ASN A 93 2.17 -4.79 18.03
C ASN A 93 2.40 -5.08 19.52
N GLU A 94 1.84 -6.18 19.99
CA GLU A 94 1.93 -6.63 21.39
C GLU A 94 2.39 -8.10 21.45
N ARG A 95 3.15 -8.57 20.44
CA ARG A 95 3.58 -9.98 20.32
C ARG A 95 4.53 -10.34 21.45
N GLU A 96 5.58 -9.57 21.66
CA GLU A 96 6.53 -9.77 22.76
C GLU A 96 5.85 -9.47 24.10
N LEU A 97 5.02 -8.43 24.15
CA LEU A 97 4.29 -8.05 25.37
C LEU A 97 3.36 -9.15 25.90
N THR A 98 2.65 -9.85 25.01
CA THR A 98 1.58 -10.79 25.39
C THR A 98 1.92 -12.25 25.12
N GLY A 99 3.01 -12.54 24.39
CA GLY A 99 3.33 -13.88 23.90
C GLY A 99 2.38 -14.39 22.81
N ASP A 100 1.51 -13.55 22.25
CA ASP A 100 0.56 -13.91 21.19
C ASP A 100 1.17 -13.61 19.80
N PRO A 101 1.46 -14.63 18.97
CA PRO A 101 2.03 -14.44 17.64
C PRO A 101 1.10 -13.69 16.67
N THR A 102 -0.19 -13.56 17.01
CA THR A 102 -1.21 -12.88 16.21
C THR A 102 -1.51 -11.46 16.68
N ALA A 103 -0.86 -10.99 17.75
CA ALA A 103 -1.05 -9.67 18.35
C ALA A 103 -0.39 -8.54 17.53
N HIS A 104 -0.72 -8.50 16.24
CA HIS A 104 -0.36 -7.43 15.34
C HIS A 104 -1.29 -6.23 15.52
N ALA A 105 -0.77 -5.02 15.28
CA ALA A 105 -1.49 -3.76 15.44
C ALA A 105 -2.87 -3.78 14.76
N GLU A 106 -2.94 -4.25 13.51
CA GLU A 106 -4.16 -4.30 12.71
C GLU A 106 -5.19 -5.25 13.32
N VAL A 107 -4.78 -6.45 13.69
CA VAL A 107 -5.65 -7.48 14.29
C VAL A 107 -6.22 -6.96 15.61
N LEU A 108 -5.38 -6.35 16.45
CA LEU A 108 -5.80 -5.80 17.73
C LEU A 108 -6.76 -4.62 17.56
N ALA A 109 -6.45 -3.69 16.66
CA ALA A 109 -7.30 -2.54 16.38
C ALA A 109 -8.67 -2.95 15.82
N ILE A 110 -8.70 -3.92 14.88
CA ILE A 110 -9.95 -4.50 14.33
C ILE A 110 -10.78 -5.15 15.45
N ARG A 111 -10.17 -6.01 16.27
CA ARG A 111 -10.87 -6.69 17.37
C ARG A 111 -11.44 -5.69 18.38
N ARG A 112 -10.68 -4.65 18.72
CA ARG A 112 -11.10 -3.59 19.64
C ARG A 112 -12.23 -2.75 19.05
N ALA A 113 -12.16 -2.39 17.77
CA ALA A 113 -13.21 -1.65 17.07
C ALA A 113 -14.51 -2.47 17.02
N ALA A 114 -14.43 -3.74 16.63
CA ALA A 114 -15.57 -4.65 16.59
C ALA A 114 -16.30 -4.75 17.95
N ARG A 115 -15.53 -4.87 19.05
CA ARG A 115 -16.11 -4.84 20.40
C ARG A 115 -16.80 -3.52 20.71
N ARG A 116 -16.19 -2.38 20.35
CA ARG A 116 -16.76 -1.06 20.61
C ARG A 116 -18.09 -0.83 19.88
N ILE A 117 -18.21 -1.31 18.65
CA ILE A 117 -19.45 -1.16 17.87
C ILE A 117 -20.47 -2.27 18.14
N GLY A 118 -20.12 -3.29 18.95
CA GLY A 118 -20.99 -4.43 19.25
C GLY A 118 -21.20 -5.39 18.08
N GLY A 119 -20.29 -5.43 17.10
CA GLY A 119 -20.46 -6.21 15.87
C GLY A 119 -19.15 -6.47 15.12
N TRP A 120 -19.12 -7.51 14.30
CA TRP A 120 -17.89 -7.94 13.60
C TRP A 120 -17.67 -7.27 12.23
N ARG A 121 -18.72 -6.67 11.64
CA ARG A 121 -18.63 -6.00 10.34
C ARG A 121 -18.19 -4.55 10.50
N LEU A 122 -17.12 -4.19 9.80
CA LEU A 122 -16.48 -2.88 9.81
C LEU A 122 -16.57 -2.20 8.43
N SER A 123 -17.67 -2.41 7.70
CA SER A 123 -17.85 -2.00 6.30
C SER A 123 -17.69 -0.51 6.04
N ASP A 124 -18.09 0.34 6.99
CA ASP A 124 -17.95 1.79 6.86
C ASP A 124 -16.71 2.32 7.59
N CYS A 125 -15.85 1.44 8.12
CA CYS A 125 -14.67 1.81 8.87
C CYS A 125 -13.43 1.91 7.97
N THR A 126 -12.50 2.77 8.40
CA THR A 126 -11.16 2.88 7.81
C THR A 126 -10.12 2.40 8.81
N LEU A 127 -9.29 1.43 8.42
CA LEU A 127 -8.07 1.05 9.12
C LEU A 127 -6.91 1.89 8.60
N VAL A 128 -6.20 2.57 9.49
CA VAL A 128 -4.96 3.30 9.20
C VAL A 128 -3.82 2.62 9.94
N VAL A 129 -2.72 2.26 9.26
CA VAL A 129 -1.60 1.49 9.84
C VAL A 129 -0.25 1.99 9.34
N THR A 130 0.77 2.01 10.20
CA THR A 130 2.08 2.58 9.84
C THR A 130 2.85 1.75 8.81
N LEU A 131 2.65 0.43 8.78
CA LEU A 131 3.32 -0.50 7.87
C LEU A 131 2.30 -1.29 7.04
N GLU A 132 2.66 -1.66 5.82
CA GLU A 132 1.83 -2.51 4.96
C GLU A 132 1.42 -3.81 5.67
N PRO A 133 0.12 -4.16 5.67
CA PRO A 133 -0.35 -5.37 6.33
C PRO A 133 0.22 -6.66 5.73
N CYS A 134 0.60 -7.60 6.60
CA CYS A 134 1.04 -8.93 6.19
C CYS A 134 -0.15 -9.84 5.79
N THR A 135 0.12 -11.06 5.29
CA THR A 135 -0.92 -12.00 4.83
C THR A 135 -2.00 -12.28 5.88
N MET A 136 -1.61 -12.41 7.16
CA MET A 136 -2.56 -12.60 8.27
C MET A 136 -3.48 -11.39 8.43
N CYS A 137 -2.90 -10.19 8.51
CA CYS A 137 -3.65 -8.95 8.69
C CYS A 137 -4.55 -8.65 7.47
N ALA A 138 -4.07 -8.90 6.25
CA ALA A 138 -4.87 -8.79 5.03
C ALA A 138 -6.09 -9.73 5.03
N GLY A 139 -5.92 -10.96 5.53
CA GLY A 139 -7.03 -11.89 5.77
C GLY A 139 -8.02 -11.34 6.81
N ALA A 140 -7.53 -10.81 7.93
CA ALA A 140 -8.36 -10.23 8.99
C ALA A 140 -9.17 -9.01 8.50
N ILE A 141 -8.55 -8.13 7.72
CA ILE A 141 -9.19 -6.99 7.04
C ILE A 141 -10.34 -7.47 6.17
N THR A 142 -10.09 -8.50 5.34
CA THR A 142 -11.11 -9.07 4.44
C THR A 142 -12.28 -9.67 5.24
N GLN A 143 -12.00 -10.43 6.29
CA GLN A 143 -13.01 -11.14 7.08
C GLN A 143 -13.84 -10.21 7.96
N SER A 144 -13.25 -9.13 8.46
CA SER A 144 -13.96 -8.09 9.22
C SER A 144 -14.70 -7.09 8.33
N ARG A 145 -14.57 -7.21 7.00
CA ARG A 145 -15.20 -6.33 6.01
C ARG A 145 -14.77 -4.87 6.15
N VAL A 146 -13.57 -4.57 6.62
CA VAL A 146 -13.06 -3.18 6.70
C VAL A 146 -13.24 -2.48 5.35
N GLY A 147 -13.86 -1.31 5.31
CA GLY A 147 -14.17 -0.62 4.05
C GLY A 147 -12.94 -0.03 3.35
N ARG A 148 -11.98 0.46 4.14
CA ARG A 148 -10.76 1.09 3.63
C ARG A 148 -9.53 0.74 4.46
N VAL A 149 -8.41 0.54 3.79
CA VAL A 149 -7.08 0.39 4.40
C VAL A 149 -6.20 1.54 3.92
N VAL A 150 -5.58 2.23 4.87
CA VAL A 150 -4.61 3.29 4.60
C VAL A 150 -3.31 2.88 5.27
N TYR A 151 -2.21 2.81 4.53
CA TYR A 151 -0.91 2.50 5.13
C TYR A 151 0.21 3.45 4.72
N GLY A 152 1.20 3.55 5.62
CA GLY A 152 2.38 4.39 5.44
C GLY A 152 3.45 3.70 4.62
N ALA A 153 4.38 3.03 5.30
CA ALA A 153 5.50 2.35 4.67
C ALA A 153 5.10 1.02 4.03
N ARG A 154 5.79 0.65 2.95
CA ARG A 154 5.71 -0.69 2.35
C ARG A 154 6.50 -1.71 3.16
N ASP A 155 6.08 -2.97 3.09
CA ASP A 155 6.83 -4.11 3.64
C ASP A 155 7.24 -5.05 2.50
N GLU A 156 8.47 -4.89 2.02
CA GLU A 156 9.01 -5.69 0.92
C GLU A 156 9.20 -7.17 1.28
N LYS A 157 9.20 -7.52 2.57
CA LYS A 157 9.51 -8.87 3.07
C LYS A 157 8.28 -9.66 3.48
N ALA A 158 7.19 -9.00 3.88
CA ALA A 158 5.99 -9.66 4.36
C ALA A 158 4.68 -9.02 3.89
N GLY A 159 4.72 -7.87 3.20
CA GLY A 159 3.54 -7.12 2.77
C GLY A 159 2.65 -7.89 1.82
N ALA A 160 1.35 -7.90 2.11
CA ALA A 160 0.34 -8.65 1.37
C ALA A 160 -0.79 -7.76 0.83
N VAL A 161 -0.55 -6.45 0.72
CA VAL A 161 -1.49 -5.44 0.21
C VAL A 161 -0.85 -4.66 -0.96
N GLY A 162 0.12 -5.27 -1.64
CA GLY A 162 0.77 -4.72 -2.83
C GLY A 162 2.26 -5.04 -2.99
N SER A 163 2.96 -5.56 -1.98
CA SER A 163 4.39 -5.91 -2.08
C SER A 163 4.63 -7.35 -2.54
N LEU A 164 4.54 -8.35 -1.66
CA LEU A 164 4.68 -9.76 -2.06
C LEU A 164 3.39 -10.34 -2.63
N TRP A 165 2.27 -9.95 -2.01
CA TRP A 165 0.93 -10.37 -2.40
C TRP A 165 0.02 -9.15 -2.47
N ASP A 166 -1.11 -9.29 -3.15
CA ASP A 166 -2.23 -8.35 -3.04
C ASP A 166 -3.50 -9.13 -2.69
N VAL A 167 -3.54 -9.61 -1.45
CA VAL A 167 -4.60 -10.51 -0.95
C VAL A 167 -5.96 -9.79 -1.00
N VAL A 168 -6.00 -8.53 -0.54
CA VAL A 168 -7.27 -7.79 -0.40
C VAL A 168 -7.90 -7.41 -1.74
N ARG A 169 -7.14 -7.45 -2.84
CA ARG A 169 -7.66 -7.23 -4.20
C ARG A 169 -7.84 -8.52 -5.02
N ASP A 170 -7.68 -9.70 -4.42
CA ASP A 170 -7.92 -10.96 -5.11
C ASP A 170 -9.39 -11.05 -5.59
N ARG A 171 -9.56 -11.34 -6.88
CA ARG A 171 -10.87 -11.37 -7.55
C ARG A 171 -11.77 -12.52 -7.06
N ARG A 172 -11.21 -13.53 -6.38
CA ARG A 172 -11.95 -14.66 -5.83
C ARG A 172 -12.58 -14.33 -4.47
N LEU A 173 -12.15 -13.25 -3.83
CA LEU A 173 -12.70 -12.81 -2.54
C LEU A 173 -13.98 -11.98 -2.74
N ASN A 174 -14.86 -12.05 -1.74
CA ASN A 174 -16.19 -11.42 -1.75
C ASN A 174 -16.21 -9.99 -1.18
N HIS A 175 -15.10 -9.50 -0.64
CA HIS A 175 -14.95 -8.16 -0.09
C HIS A 175 -13.61 -7.59 -0.56
N ARG A 176 -13.60 -6.33 -0.99
CA ARG A 176 -12.41 -5.63 -1.49
C ARG A 176 -12.37 -4.21 -0.91
N PRO A 177 -11.56 -3.94 0.11
CA PRO A 177 -11.42 -2.58 0.63
C PRO A 177 -10.83 -1.64 -0.42
N GLU A 178 -11.16 -0.35 -0.32
CA GLU A 178 -10.30 0.68 -0.91
C GLU A 178 -8.94 0.65 -0.22
N VAL A 179 -7.84 0.80 -0.97
CA VAL A 179 -6.51 0.91 -0.35
C VAL A 179 -5.77 2.15 -0.82
N ILE A 180 -5.25 2.89 0.15
CA ILE A 180 -4.46 4.12 0.00
C ILE A 180 -3.10 3.87 0.64
N ILE A 181 -2.05 4.25 -0.07
CA ILE A 181 -0.68 3.86 0.27
C ILE A 181 0.22 5.10 0.36
N GLY A 182 1.29 5.02 1.14
CA GLY A 182 2.33 6.05 1.16
C GLY A 182 1.97 7.29 1.98
N VAL A 183 1.05 7.17 2.96
CA VAL A 183 0.71 8.30 3.84
C VAL A 183 1.78 8.42 4.93
N LEU A 184 2.54 9.53 4.94
CA LEU A 184 3.69 9.73 5.83
C LEU A 184 4.71 8.56 5.76
N GLU A 185 4.94 8.05 4.54
CA GLU A 185 5.83 6.93 4.30
C GLU A 185 7.25 7.11 4.87
N PRO A 186 7.92 8.27 4.70
CA PRO A 186 9.25 8.47 5.27
C PRO A 186 9.29 8.30 6.79
N GLU A 187 8.30 8.86 7.50
CA GLU A 187 8.18 8.77 8.95
C GLU A 187 7.89 7.34 9.42
N CYS A 188 6.99 6.65 8.72
CA CYS A 188 6.68 5.25 9.00
C CYS A 188 7.87 4.32 8.75
N ALA A 189 8.61 4.51 7.65
CA ALA A 189 9.78 3.70 7.31
C ALA A 189 10.94 3.92 8.30
N ARG A 190 11.07 5.15 8.80
CA ARG A 190 12.08 5.49 9.81
C ARG A 190 11.91 4.70 11.09
N LEU A 191 10.69 4.48 11.59
CA LEU A 191 10.45 3.65 12.78
C LEU A 191 11.04 2.24 12.65
N MET A 192 10.83 1.59 11.50
CA MET A 192 11.36 0.25 11.23
C MET A 192 12.89 0.25 11.14
N THR A 193 13.44 1.25 10.45
CA THR A 193 14.89 1.40 10.27
C THR A 193 15.60 1.64 11.61
N ASP A 194 15.04 2.54 12.42
CA ASP A 194 15.59 2.86 13.74
C ASP A 194 15.50 1.65 14.68
N PHE A 195 14.38 0.91 14.67
CA PHE A 195 14.23 -0.30 15.50
C PHE A 195 15.26 -1.39 15.18
N PHE A 196 15.46 -1.70 13.89
CA PHE A 196 16.41 -2.75 13.49
C PHE A 196 17.87 -2.33 13.57
N ARG A 197 18.19 -1.03 13.61
CA ARG A 197 19.57 -0.56 13.84
C ARG A 197 20.08 -0.91 15.24
N HIS A 198 19.18 -1.00 16.22
CA HIS A 198 19.51 -1.22 17.62
C HIS A 198 19.38 -2.70 18.05
N ARG A 199 19.30 -3.64 17.09
CA ARG A 199 19.22 -5.10 17.30
C ARG A 199 20.24 -5.83 16.44
#